data_AF-A0A952AUR6-F1
#
_entry.id   AF-A0A952AUR6-F1
#
_cell.length_a   1.000
_cell.length_b   1.000
_cell.length_c   1.000
_cell.angle_alpha   90.00
_cell.angle_beta   90.00
_cell.angle_gamma   90.00
#
_symmetry.space_group_name_H-M   'P 1'
#
loop_
_entity.id
_entity.type
_entity.pdbx_description
1 polymer ?
#
loop_
_entity_poly.entity_id
_entity_poly.type
_entity_poly.pdbx_seq_one_letter_code
_entity_poly.pdbx_strand_id
1 'polypeptide(L)'
;MSEVTNQEEVKPVKPTPNFSHPIEEEFAAILDYYGVDWEYEPRSFDLEWDEQGRVTVAFAPDFYLPEQDLYVELTTMRPKLVTKKNRKLRRMNELYPDINIQLWKRSDLRDLMLRFQMDDEASRIMGTAAQDKSP
;
A
#
# COMPACT_ATOMS: atom_id res chain seq x y z
N MET A 1 -27.10 -21.42 34.68
CA MET A 1 -26.53 -21.72 33.36
C MET A 1 -26.43 -20.40 32.64
N SER A 2 -25.22 -19.83 32.59
CA SER A 2 -24.94 -18.55 31.94
C SER A 2 -24.58 -18.82 30.49
N GLU A 3 -25.45 -18.43 29.56
CA GLU A 3 -25.16 -18.41 28.13
C GLU A 3 -24.14 -17.32 27.86
N VAL A 4 -22.92 -17.74 27.54
CA VAL A 4 -21.87 -16.86 27.03
C VAL A 4 -22.21 -16.59 25.57
N THR A 5 -22.84 -15.44 25.31
CA THR A 5 -23.05 -14.97 23.94
C THR A 5 -21.70 -14.60 23.35
N ASN A 6 -21.17 -15.46 22.48
CA ASN A 6 -20.02 -15.18 21.66
C ASN A 6 -20.44 -14.13 20.61
N GLN A 7 -20.26 -12.86 20.93
CA GLN A 7 -20.41 -11.78 19.96
C GLN A 7 -19.15 -11.76 19.10
N GLU A 8 -19.24 -12.32 17.89
CA GLU A 8 -18.26 -12.03 16.84
C GLU A 8 -18.34 -10.52 16.56
N GLU A 9 -17.28 -9.80 16.92
CA GLU A 9 -17.13 -8.39 16.57
C GLU A 9 -17.09 -8.28 15.04
N VAL A 10 -18.23 -7.95 14.44
CA VAL A 10 -18.31 -7.62 13.02
C VAL A 10 -17.57 -6.29 12.86
N LYS A 11 -16.31 -6.34 12.40
CA LYS A 11 -15.55 -5.13 12.08
C LYS A 11 -16.39 -4.28 11.12
N PRO A 12 -16.58 -2.97 11.39
CA PRO A 12 -17.37 -2.11 10.53
C PRO A 12 -16.77 -2.12 9.12
N VAL A 13 -17.60 -2.39 8.11
CA VAL A 13 -17.19 -2.34 6.71
C VAL A 13 -16.77 -0.91 6.40
N LYS A 14 -15.46 -0.67 6.23
CA LYS A 14 -14.94 0.63 5.82
C LYS A 14 -15.52 0.95 4.43
N PRO A 15 -16.04 2.18 4.18
CA PRO A 15 -16.46 2.55 2.83
C PRO A 15 -15.26 2.44 1.89
N THR A 16 -15.41 1.65 0.83
CA THR A 16 -14.33 1.37 -0.12
C THR A 16 -13.92 2.67 -0.82
N PRO A 17 -12.66 3.11 -0.72
CA PRO A 17 -12.17 4.27 -1.44
C PRO A 17 -12.28 4.06 -2.95
N ASN A 18 -12.38 5.15 -3.70
CA ASN A 18 -12.27 5.08 -5.15
C ASN A 18 -10.79 4.98 -5.54
N PHE A 19 -10.30 3.74 -5.65
CA PHE A 19 -8.91 3.45 -6.00
C PHE A 19 -8.53 3.96 -7.39
N SER A 20 -7.31 4.46 -7.52
CA SER A 20 -6.75 4.99 -8.76
C SER A 20 -6.21 3.88 -9.67
N HIS A 21 -5.84 2.73 -9.10
CA HIS A 21 -5.32 1.58 -9.84
C HIS A 21 -5.82 0.24 -9.27
N PRO A 22 -6.10 -0.79 -10.10
CA PRO A 22 -6.58 -2.10 -9.61
C PRO A 22 -5.69 -2.79 -8.57
N ILE A 23 -4.39 -2.47 -8.54
CA ILE A 23 -3.45 -3.04 -7.56
C ILE A 23 -3.69 -2.49 -6.15
N GLU A 24 -4.21 -1.27 -6.04
CA GLU A 24 -4.58 -0.66 -4.77
C GLU A 24 -5.81 -1.36 -4.19
N GLU A 25 -6.82 -1.65 -5.01
CA GLU A 25 -8.00 -2.41 -4.62
C GLU A 25 -7.64 -3.83 -4.18
N GLU A 26 -6.82 -4.52 -4.96
CA GLU A 26 -6.29 -5.85 -4.60
C GLU A 26 -5.55 -5.80 -3.27
N PHE A 27 -4.72 -4.78 -3.03
CA PHE A 27 -3.95 -4.64 -1.80
C PHE A 27 -4.83 -4.34 -0.59
N ALA A 28 -5.79 -3.44 -0.72
CA ALA A 28 -6.78 -3.15 0.32
C ALA A 28 -7.57 -4.40 0.71
N ALA A 29 -8.05 -5.18 -0.28
CA ALA A 29 -8.76 -6.43 -0.02
C ALA A 29 -7.90 -7.46 0.72
N ILE A 30 -6.60 -7.53 0.42
CA ILE A 30 -5.66 -8.38 1.17
C ILE A 30 -5.53 -7.89 2.62
N LEU A 31 -5.31 -6.60 2.84
CA LEU A 31 -5.17 -6.03 4.18
C LEU A 31 -6.44 -6.27 5.02
N ASP A 32 -7.62 -6.06 4.42
CA ASP A 32 -8.92 -6.33 5.06
C ASP A 32 -9.07 -7.80 5.43
N TYR A 33 -8.69 -8.73 4.53
CA TYR A 33 -8.74 -10.18 4.81
C TYR A 33 -7.86 -10.56 6.01
N TYR A 34 -6.67 -9.97 6.14
CA TYR A 34 -5.80 -10.19 7.30
C TYR A 34 -6.14 -9.34 8.51
N GLY A 35 -7.16 -8.49 8.41
CA GLY A 35 -7.58 -7.58 9.47
C GLY A 35 -6.54 -6.53 9.83
N VAL A 36 -5.60 -6.23 8.93
CA VAL A 36 -4.59 -5.18 9.09
C VAL A 36 -5.25 -3.83 8.88
N ASP A 37 -5.07 -2.90 9.82
CA ASP A 37 -5.57 -1.55 9.65
C ASP A 37 -4.78 -0.75 8.62
N TRP A 38 -5.51 0.00 7.79
CA TRP A 38 -4.93 0.82 6.73
C TRP A 38 -5.75 2.09 6.48
N GLU A 39 -5.05 3.07 5.90
CA GLU A 39 -5.58 4.33 5.38
C GLU A 39 -5.13 4.51 3.92
N TYR A 40 -6.01 4.99 3.04
CA TYR A 40 -5.71 5.26 1.62
C TYR A 40 -5.40 6.74 1.41
N GLU A 41 -4.32 7.04 0.68
CA GLU A 41 -3.79 8.39 0.44
C GLU A 41 -3.80 9.29 1.70
N PRO A 42 -3.21 8.82 2.83
CA PRO A 42 -3.39 9.41 4.16
C PRO A 42 -2.91 10.86 4.26
N ARG A 43 -1.84 11.20 3.54
CA ARG A 43 -1.33 12.57 3.41
C ARG A 43 -0.39 12.71 2.22
N SER A 44 -0.14 13.97 1.85
CA SER A 44 0.92 14.35 0.93
C SER A 44 2.13 14.93 1.66
N PHE A 45 3.30 14.79 1.05
CA PHE A 45 4.57 15.33 1.49
C PHE A 45 5.16 16.22 0.39
N ASP A 46 5.57 17.43 0.76
CA ASP A 46 6.16 18.40 -0.15
C ASP A 46 7.64 18.10 -0.34
N LEU A 47 8.11 18.00 -1.58
CA LEU A 47 9.48 17.57 -1.91
C LEU A 47 10.33 18.65 -2.56
N GLU A 48 9.70 19.53 -3.34
CA GLU A 48 10.35 20.62 -4.07
C GLU A 48 9.44 21.86 -4.04
N TRP A 49 10.06 23.03 -4.00
CA TRP A 49 9.41 24.34 -3.97
C TRP A 49 10.04 25.27 -5.01
N ASP A 50 9.27 26.25 -5.50
CA ASP A 50 9.81 27.34 -6.32
C ASP A 50 10.41 28.48 -5.48
N GLU A 51 10.94 29.51 -6.16
CA GLU A 51 11.54 30.70 -5.51
C GLU A 51 10.54 31.49 -4.65
N GLN A 52 9.24 31.30 -4.86
CA GLN A 52 8.17 31.93 -4.07
C GLN A 52 7.68 31.03 -2.93
N GLY A 53 8.32 29.87 -2.71
CA GLY A 53 7.98 28.92 -1.67
C GLY A 53 6.74 28.08 -1.97
N ARG A 54 6.27 28.03 -3.22
CA ARG A 54 5.11 27.20 -3.62
C ARG A 54 5.59 25.79 -3.96
N VAL A 55 4.83 24.79 -3.51
CA VAL A 55 5.12 23.38 -3.77
C VAL A 55 5.05 23.09 -5.27
N THR A 56 6.13 22.57 -5.84
CA THR A 56 6.21 22.18 -7.26
C THR A 56 6.20 20.66 -7.44
N VAL A 57 6.67 19.92 -6.43
CA VAL A 57 6.62 18.46 -6.40
C VAL A 57 6.16 18.01 -5.03
N ALA A 58 5.11 17.20 -5.02
CA ALA A 58 4.66 16.49 -3.84
C ALA A 58 4.68 14.96 -4.07
N PHE A 59 4.57 14.23 -2.98
CA PHE A 59 4.51 12.79 -2.94
C PHE A 59 3.44 12.35 -1.93
N ALA A 60 2.43 11.63 -2.41
CA ALA A 60 1.38 11.03 -1.60
C ALA A 60 1.56 9.52 -1.69
N PRO A 61 1.92 8.83 -0.59
CA PRO A 61 1.95 7.38 -0.55
C PRO A 61 0.54 6.82 -0.74
N ASP A 62 0.42 5.70 -1.46
CA ASP A 62 -0.88 5.05 -1.70
C ASP A 62 -1.57 4.59 -0.39
N PHE A 63 -0.80 4.05 0.57
CA PHE A 63 -1.33 3.53 1.83
C PHE A 63 -0.49 3.93 3.05
N TYR A 64 -1.13 3.92 4.22
CA TYR A 64 -0.46 3.90 5.53
C TYR A 64 -1.01 2.78 6.40
N LEU A 65 -0.12 2.08 7.09
CA LEU A 65 -0.41 0.98 8.01
C LEU A 65 -0.08 1.44 9.44
N PRO A 66 -1.10 1.85 10.24
CA PRO A 66 -0.87 2.51 11.52
C PRO A 66 -0.15 1.65 12.57
N GLU A 67 -0.42 0.34 12.59
CA GLU A 67 0.21 -0.58 13.55
C GLU A 67 1.73 -0.71 13.34
N GLN A 68 2.18 -0.56 12.10
CA GLN A 68 3.58 -0.69 11.71
C GLN A 68 4.27 0.67 11.54
N ASP A 69 3.52 1.77 11.67
CA ASP A 69 3.95 3.13 11.30
C ASP A 69 4.67 3.11 9.95
N LEU A 70 3.96 2.63 8.92
CA LEU A 70 4.54 2.36 7.60
C LEU A 70 3.69 2.95 6.48
N TYR A 71 4.31 3.82 5.68
CA TYR A 71 3.75 4.26 4.40
C TYR A 71 4.15 3.28 3.30
N VAL A 72 3.18 2.88 2.48
CA VAL A 72 3.38 1.96 1.36
C VAL A 72 3.01 2.66 0.06
N GLU A 73 3.94 2.62 -0.89
CA GLU A 73 3.72 3.04 -2.26
C GLU A 73 3.73 1.81 -3.16
N LEU A 74 2.66 1.56 -3.91
CA LEU A 74 2.56 0.47 -4.85
C LEU A 74 3.21 0.83 -6.18
N THR A 75 3.81 -0.17 -6.83
CA THR A 75 4.36 0.02 -8.18
C THR A 75 4.16 -1.21 -9.06
N THR A 76 3.62 -0.97 -10.25
CA THR A 76 3.47 -1.96 -11.32
C THR A 76 4.65 -1.93 -12.29
N MET A 77 5.65 -1.07 -12.05
CA MET A 77 6.42 -0.48 -13.13
C MET A 77 7.61 -1.30 -13.64
N ARG A 78 7.72 -1.31 -14.97
CA ARG A 78 8.89 -1.70 -15.76
C ARG A 78 10.09 -0.76 -15.48
N PRO A 79 11.35 -1.21 -15.67
CA PRO A 79 12.57 -0.54 -15.19
C PRO A 79 12.72 0.98 -15.45
N LYS A 80 12.11 1.52 -16.52
CA LYS A 80 12.29 2.93 -16.95
C LYS A 80 11.67 3.98 -16.01
N LEU A 81 10.73 3.62 -15.14
CA LEU A 81 10.07 4.58 -14.24
C LEU A 81 10.65 4.57 -12.80
N VAL A 82 11.55 3.63 -12.51
CA VAL A 82 12.22 3.48 -11.21
C VAL A 82 13.02 4.73 -10.84
N THR A 83 13.67 5.37 -11.80
CA THR A 83 14.53 6.54 -11.53
C THR A 83 13.76 7.73 -10.95
N LYS A 84 12.54 8.01 -11.44
CA LYS A 84 11.73 9.13 -10.94
C LYS A 84 11.20 8.85 -9.53
N LYS A 85 10.65 7.65 -9.28
CA LYS A 85 10.21 7.26 -7.93
C LYS A 85 11.37 7.21 -6.95
N ASN A 86 12.52 6.64 -7.33
CA ASN A 86 13.70 6.62 -6.48
C ASN A 86 14.20 8.02 -6.14
N ARG A 87 14.11 8.98 -7.07
CA ARG A 87 14.44 10.37 -6.76
C ARG A 87 13.49 10.95 -5.71
N LYS A 88 12.18 10.73 -5.85
CA LYS A 88 11.19 11.17 -4.85
C LYS A 88 11.42 10.51 -3.48
N LEU A 89 11.70 9.20 -3.44
CA LEU A 89 11.97 8.48 -2.20
C LEU A 89 13.27 8.93 -1.53
N ARG A 90 14.33 9.17 -2.30
CA ARG A 90 15.56 9.79 -1.76
C ARG A 90 15.26 11.16 -1.16
N ARG A 91 14.48 11.97 -1.86
CA ARG A 91 14.09 13.30 -1.38
C ARG A 91 13.21 13.23 -0.13
N MET A 92 12.31 12.24 -0.05
CA MET A 92 11.57 11.93 1.18
C MET A 92 12.51 11.65 2.34
N ASN A 93 13.48 10.76 2.15
CA ASN A 93 14.43 10.41 3.21
C ASN A 93 15.32 11.58 3.64
N GLU A 94 15.62 12.51 2.73
CA GLU A 94 16.36 13.73 3.04
C GLU A 94 15.54 14.73 3.87
N LEU A 95 14.26 14.92 3.52
CA LEU A 95 13.40 15.94 4.13
C LEU A 95 12.63 15.44 5.37
N TYR A 96 12.34 14.15 5.40
CA TYR A 96 11.51 13.50 6.40
C TYR A 96 12.13 12.15 6.82
N PRO A 97 13.30 12.17 7.47
CA PRO A 97 14.06 10.96 7.80
C PRO A 97 13.33 10.03 8.78
N ASP A 98 12.38 10.55 9.55
CA ASP A 98 11.61 9.80 10.53
C ASP A 98 10.40 9.08 9.91
N ILE A 99 10.10 9.33 8.63
CA ILE A 99 8.99 8.69 7.93
C ILE A 99 9.45 7.35 7.35
N ASN A 100 8.88 6.27 7.89
CA ASN A 100 9.10 4.93 7.36
C ASN A 100 8.24 4.70 6.12
N ILE A 101 8.89 4.61 4.95
CA ILE A 101 8.23 4.42 3.67
C ILE A 101 8.86 3.29 2.85
N GLN A 102 8.03 2.46 2.24
CA GLN A 102 8.45 1.36 1.38
C GLN A 102 7.75 1.38 0.02
N LEU A 103 8.50 1.00 -1.02
CA LEU A 103 7.99 0.83 -2.38
C LEU A 103 7.76 -0.66 -2.65
N TRP A 104 6.51 -1.08 -2.84
CA TRP A 104 6.14 -2.48 -3.01
C TRP A 104 5.66 -2.76 -4.43
N LYS A 105 6.20 -3.82 -5.04
CA LYS A 105 5.75 -4.36 -6.32
C LYS A 105 4.66 -5.41 -6.11
N ARG A 106 3.95 -5.75 -7.18
CA ARG A 106 3.03 -6.91 -7.20
C ARG A 106 3.72 -8.23 -6.82
N SER A 107 5.03 -8.38 -7.10
CA SER A 107 5.80 -9.53 -6.63
C SER A 107 5.98 -9.53 -5.12
N ASP A 108 6.24 -8.36 -4.52
CA ASP A 108 6.49 -8.21 -3.09
C ASP A 108 5.19 -8.50 -2.31
N LEU A 109 4.05 -8.08 -2.87
CA LEU A 109 2.73 -8.51 -2.41
C LEU A 109 2.58 -10.03 -2.44
N ARG A 110 2.90 -10.69 -3.57
CA ARG A 110 2.82 -12.16 -3.67
C ARG A 110 3.72 -12.85 -2.66
N ASP A 111 4.95 -12.36 -2.50
CA ASP A 111 5.94 -12.94 -1.59
C ASP A 111 5.52 -12.79 -0.13
N LEU A 112 4.94 -11.63 0.24
CA LEU A 112 4.33 -11.42 1.55
C LEU A 112 3.29 -12.52 1.80
N MET A 113 2.44 -12.77 0.81
CA MET A 113 1.36 -13.73 0.97
C MET A 113 1.84 -15.17 1.10
N LEU A 114 2.81 -15.57 0.28
CA LEU A 114 3.41 -16.90 0.38
C LEU A 114 4.08 -17.13 1.74
N ARG A 115 4.74 -16.11 2.31
CA ARG A 115 5.44 -16.21 3.60
C ARG A 115 4.48 -16.41 4.77
N PHE A 116 3.29 -15.83 4.71
CA PHE A 116 2.28 -15.95 5.76
C PHE A 116 1.37 -17.19 5.59
N GLN A 117 1.71 -18.15 4.71
CA GLN A 117 0.90 -19.34 4.41
C GLN A 117 -0.56 -18.98 4.10
N MET A 118 -0.74 -17.91 3.34
CA MET A 118 -2.04 -17.35 3.00
C MET A 118 -2.79 -18.26 2.02
N ASP A 119 -3.99 -18.69 2.44
CA ASP A 119 -4.85 -19.69 1.76
C ASP A 119 -5.21 -19.32 0.30
N ASP A 120 -5.71 -20.31 -0.46
CA ASP A 120 -6.12 -20.21 -1.88
C ASP A 120 -7.00 -18.99 -2.21
N GLU A 121 -7.77 -18.48 -1.25
CA GLU A 121 -8.66 -17.33 -1.39
C GLU A 121 -7.91 -16.04 -1.66
N ALA A 122 -6.79 -15.83 -0.97
CA ALA A 122 -5.95 -14.66 -1.12
C ALA A 122 -5.26 -14.66 -2.51
N SER A 123 -4.92 -15.85 -3.02
CA SER A 123 -4.43 -16.04 -4.40
C SER A 123 -5.51 -15.76 -5.46
N ARG A 124 -6.79 -15.99 -5.17
CA ARG A 124 -7.91 -15.65 -6.07
C ARG A 124 -8.14 -14.15 -6.16
N ILE A 125 -8.04 -13.42 -5.03
CA ILE A 125 -8.18 -11.94 -4.97
C ILE A 125 -7.19 -11.28 -5.93
N MET A 126 -5.95 -11.75 -5.95
CA MET A 126 -4.91 -11.15 -6.79
C MET A 126 -5.09 -11.38 -8.29
N GLY A 127 -5.90 -12.34 -8.75
CA GLY A 127 -6.03 -12.68 -10.16
C GLY A 127 -4.72 -13.14 -10.83
N THR A 128 -4.77 -14.19 -11.64
CA THR A 128 -3.59 -14.72 -12.37
C THR A 128 -3.12 -13.83 -13.54
N ALA A 129 -3.68 -12.64 -13.71
CA ALA A 129 -3.45 -11.74 -14.82
C ALA A 129 -2.13 -10.93 -14.71
N ALA A 130 -1.01 -11.61 -14.48
CA ALA A 130 0.34 -11.11 -14.81
C ALA A 130 1.40 -12.22 -14.90
N GLN A 131 1.00 -13.48 -15.06
CA GLN A 131 1.91 -14.50 -15.61
C GLN A 131 1.93 -14.38 -17.13
N ASP A 132 2.36 -13.24 -17.65
CA ASP A 132 2.80 -13.18 -19.04
C ASP A 132 3.74 -12.00 -19.25
N LYS A 133 5.01 -12.25 -18.91
CA LYS A 133 6.14 -12.18 -19.85
C LYS A 133 7.45 -12.02 -19.07
N SER A 134 8.17 -13.13 -18.98
CA SER A 134 9.63 -13.16 -19.18
C SER A 134 10.01 -14.60 -19.55
N PRO A 135 10.98 -14.81 -20.47
CA PRO A 135 11.83 -13.84 -21.17
C PRO A 135 11.33 -13.46 -22.57
#